data_AF-A0A497AD37-F1
#
_entry.id   AF-A0A497AD37-F1
#
_cell.length_a   1.000
_cell.length_b   1.000
_cell.length_c   1.000
_cell.angle_alpha   90.00
_cell.angle_beta   90.00
_cell.angle_gamma   90.00
#
_symmetry.space_group_name_H-M   'P 1'
#
loop_
_entity.id
_entity.type
_entity.pdbx_description
1 polymer ?
#
loop_
_entity_poly.entity_id
_entity_poly.type
_entity_poly.pdbx_seq_one_letter_code
_entity_poly.pdbx_strand_id
1 'polypeptide(L)'
;MKNKYSFLPFAAKVLRVVAWIVLVVGVIGLIGFGIWMGGFVGAIIAIGGIIVSFLYWVFLLTTRELLYLLMDVEENTRNTAERITKESD
;
A
#
# COMPACT_ATOMS: atom_id res chain seq x y z
N MET A 1 9.89 -14.71 -23.83
CA MET A 1 10.17 -13.86 -22.65
C MET A 1 9.24 -14.31 -21.52
N LYS A 2 9.74 -15.05 -20.52
CA LYS A 2 8.91 -15.50 -19.40
C LYS A 2 8.92 -14.40 -18.33
N ASN A 3 7.83 -13.62 -18.30
CA ASN A 3 7.52 -12.63 -17.26
C ASN A 3 7.47 -13.30 -15.89
N LYS A 4 8.60 -13.35 -15.19
CA LYS A 4 8.66 -13.93 -13.84
C LYS A 4 8.13 -12.97 -12.75
N TYR A 5 7.81 -11.72 -13.10
CA TYR A 5 7.36 -10.67 -12.17
C TYR A 5 6.00 -10.05 -12.49
N SER A 6 5.10 -10.77 -13.17
CA SER A 6 3.72 -10.31 -13.36
C SER A 6 2.98 -10.06 -12.03
N PHE A 7 3.47 -10.65 -10.92
CA PHE A 7 2.81 -10.59 -9.62
C PHE A 7 3.03 -9.28 -8.87
N LEU A 8 4.18 -8.61 -9.03
CA LEU A 8 4.48 -7.36 -8.33
C LEU A 8 3.59 -6.17 -8.74
N PRO A 9 3.39 -5.87 -10.05
CA PRO A 9 2.47 -4.80 -10.45
C PRO A 9 1.01 -5.16 -10.16
N PHE A 10 0.68 -6.45 -10.11
CA PHE A 10 -0.63 -6.93 -9.64
C PHE A 10 -0.81 -6.66 -8.14
N ALA A 11 0.16 -7.07 -7.31
CA ALA A 11 0.15 -6.83 -5.87
C ALA A 11 0.06 -5.33 -5.54
N ALA A 12 0.79 -4.48 -6.26
CA ALA A 12 0.74 -3.04 -6.10
C ALA A 12 -0.65 -2.45 -6.44
N LYS A 13 -1.33 -2.95 -7.47
CA LYS A 13 -2.71 -2.56 -7.79
C LYS A 13 -3.70 -3.05 -6.73
N VAL A 14 -3.58 -4.30 -6.30
CA VAL A 14 -4.43 -4.88 -5.24
C VAL A 14 -4.25 -4.12 -3.94
N LEU A 15 -3.02 -3.79 -3.56
CA LEU A 15 -2.73 -3.05 -2.32
C LEU A 15 -3.40 -1.67 -2.32
N ARG A 16 -3.49 -0.99 -3.47
CA ARG A 16 -4.26 0.26 -3.59
C ARG A 16 -5.73 0.04 -3.27
N VAL A 17 -6.35 -0.98 -3.85
CA VAL A 17 -7.77 -1.28 -3.62
C VAL A 17 -8.01 -1.66 -2.16
N VAL A 18 -7.16 -2.53 -1.61
CA VAL A 18 -7.19 -2.94 -0.21
C VAL A 18 -7.04 -1.73 0.71
N ALA A 19 -6.11 -0.82 0.43
CA ALA A 19 -5.94 0.40 1.22
C ALA A 19 -7.26 1.18 1.29
N TRP A 20 -7.88 1.48 0.14
CA TRP A 20 -9.15 2.20 0.12
C TRP A 20 -10.28 1.47 0.88
N ILE A 21 -10.37 0.15 0.75
CA ILE A 21 -11.34 -0.65 1.50
C ILE A 21 -11.09 -0.50 3.00
N VAL A 22 -9.84 -0.64 3.46
CA VAL A 22 -9.46 -0.52 4.87
C VAL A 22 -9.79 0.86 5.41
N LEU A 23 -9.56 1.92 4.63
CA LEU A 23 -9.91 3.28 5.05
C LEU A 23 -11.42 3.44 5.23
N VAL A 24 -12.21 3.05 4.22
CA VAL A 24 -13.67 3.21 4.25
C VAL A 24 -14.29 2.38 5.37
N VAL A 25 -13.93 1.10 5.45
CA VAL A 25 -14.44 0.19 6.49
C VAL A 25 -13.98 0.63 7.87
N GLY A 26 -12.71 1.04 8.00
CA GLY A 26 -12.15 1.54 9.25
C GLY A 26 -12.89 2.77 9.76
N VAL A 27 -13.08 3.79 8.91
CA VAL A 27 -13.78 5.02 9.28
C VAL A 27 -15.24 4.73 9.68
N ILE A 28 -15.98 3.96 8.88
CA ILE A 28 -17.37 3.61 9.18
C ILE A 28 -17.47 2.83 10.49
N GLY A 29 -16.60 1.82 10.66
CA GLY A 29 -16.57 0.99 11.86
C GLY A 29 -16.25 1.79 13.12
N LEU A 30 -15.28 2.70 13.06
CA LEU A 30 -14.87 3.54 14.19
C LEU A 30 -15.92 4.59 14.57
N ILE A 31 -16.60 5.17 13.59
CA ILE A 31 -17.73 6.08 13.85
C ILE A 31 -18.86 5.31 14.55
N GLY A 32 -19.27 4.16 13.99
CA GLY A 32 -20.31 3.32 14.58
C GLY A 32 -19.96 2.87 16.00
N PHE A 33 -18.72 2.42 16.21
CA PHE A 33 -18.23 2.01 17.51
C PHE A 33 -18.16 3.16 18.52
N GLY A 34 -17.72 4.35 18.09
CA GLY A 34 -17.69 5.55 18.93
C GLY A 34 -19.09 5.98 19.38
N ILE A 35 -20.08 5.93 18.48
CA ILE A 35 -21.49 6.22 18.80
C ILE A 35 -22.03 5.19 19.79
N TRP A 36 -21.74 3.89 19.59
CA TRP A 36 -22.21 2.81 20.46
C TRP A 36 -21.64 2.91 21.89
N MET A 37 -20.35 3.22 22.03
CA MET A 37 -19.71 3.47 23.33
C MET A 37 -20.29 4.71 24.02
N GLY A 38 -20.61 5.74 23.25
CA GLY A 38 -21.17 6.99 23.75
C GLY A 38 -20.21 7.84 24.59
N GLY A 39 -20.67 9.04 24.94
CA GLY A 39 -19.95 9.96 25.82
C GLY A 39 -18.60 10.45 25.28
N PHE A 40 -17.81 11.01 26.20
CA PHE A 40 -16.51 11.61 25.89
C PHE A 40 -15.48 10.57 25.43
N VAL A 41 -15.50 9.37 26.02
CA VAL A 41 -14.59 8.27 25.66
C VAL A 41 -14.87 7.77 24.24
N GLY A 42 -16.15 7.61 23.86
CA GLY A 42 -16.52 7.23 22.49
C GLY A 42 -16.04 8.24 21.45
N ALA A 43 -16.15 9.54 21.75
CA ALA A 43 -15.66 10.60 20.87
C ALA A 43 -14.13 10.55 20.68
N ILE A 44 -13.36 10.36 21.76
CA ILE A 44 -11.89 10.24 21.66
C ILE A 44 -11.51 9.02 20.82
N ILE A 45 -12.14 7.87 21.06
CA ILE A 45 -11.85 6.63 20.31
C ILE A 45 -12.19 6.81 18.83
N ALA A 46 -13.32 7.43 18.49
CA ALA A 46 -13.68 7.68 17.10
C ALA A 46 -12.65 8.58 16.39
N ILE A 47 -12.31 9.71 17.01
CA ILE A 47 -11.35 10.67 16.43
C ILE A 47 -9.96 10.05 16.31
N GLY A 48 -9.45 9.48 17.41
CA GLY A 48 -8.14 8.82 17.44
C GLY A 48 -8.08 7.66 16.45
N GLY A 49 -9.15 6.86 16.37
CA GLY A 49 -9.27 5.78 15.42
C GLY A 49 -9.21 6.27 13.97
N ILE A 50 -9.92 7.35 13.62
CA ILE A 50 -9.91 7.91 12.26
C ILE A 50 -8.49 8.33 11.87
N ILE A 51 -7.75 8.96 12.79
CA ILE A 51 -6.36 9.36 12.56
C ILE A 51 -5.49 8.11 12.33
N VAL A 52 -5.60 7.10 13.17
CA VAL A 52 -4.83 5.84 13.02
C VAL A 52 -5.19 5.12 11.72
N SER A 53 -6.47 5.06 11.36
CA SER A 53 -6.95 4.46 10.10
C SER A 53 -6.39 5.21 8.89
N PHE A 54 -6.36 6.54 8.94
CA PHE A 54 -5.76 7.36 7.90
C PHE A 54 -4.25 7.13 7.76
N LEU A 55 -3.51 7.08 8.88
CA LEU A 55 -2.07 6.78 8.86
C LEU A 55 -1.79 5.38 8.30
N TYR A 56 -2.60 4.38 8.68
CA TYR A 56 -2.48 3.03 8.16
C TYR A 56 -2.78 2.95 6.66
N TRP A 57 -3.79 3.69 6.19
CA TRP A 57 -4.09 3.84 4.76
C TRP A 57 -2.92 4.43 3.99
N VAL A 58 -2.33 5.53 4.48
CA VAL A 58 -1.14 6.14 3.88
C VAL A 58 0.02 5.14 3.84
N PHE A 59 0.25 4.41 4.93
CA PHE A 59 1.31 3.41 5.00
C PHE A 59 1.14 2.30 3.93
N LEU A 60 -0.09 1.81 3.72
CA LEU A 60 -0.38 0.85 2.67
C LEU A 60 -0.10 1.43 1.26
N LEU A 61 -0.46 2.69 1.03
CA LEU A 61 -0.14 3.35 -0.24
C LEU A 61 1.35 3.57 -0.45
N THR A 62 2.09 3.93 0.60
CA THR A 62 3.55 4.07 0.54
C THR A 62 4.23 2.72 0.28
N THR A 63 3.73 1.65 0.89
CA THR A 63 4.23 0.28 0.64
C THR A 63 4.06 -0.11 -0.83
N ARG A 64 2.93 0.28 -1.45
CA ARG A 64 2.71 0.09 -2.89
C ARG A 64 3.78 0.81 -3.72
N GLU A 65 4.10 2.04 -3.37
CA GLU A 65 5.09 2.84 -4.10
C GLU A 65 6.49 2.23 -3.96
N LEU A 66 6.82 1.73 -2.76
CA LEU A 66 8.08 1.02 -2.51
C LEU A 66 8.22 -0.24 -3.38
N LEU A 67 7.13 -0.98 -3.60
CA LEU A 67 7.14 -2.14 -4.50
C LEU A 67 7.41 -1.75 -5.97
N TYR A 68 6.89 -0.62 -6.42
CA TYR A 68 7.19 -0.11 -7.77
C TYR A 68 8.65 0.31 -7.88
N LEU A 69 9.18 1.04 -6.91
CA LEU A 69 10.58 1.47 -6.90
C LEU A 69 11.56 0.27 -6.94
N LEU A 70 11.26 -0.80 -6.21
CA LEU A 70 12.08 -2.01 -6.25
C LEU A 70 12.06 -2.68 -7.63
N MET A 71 10.92 -2.67 -8.32
CA MET A 71 10.79 -3.20 -9.67
C MET A 71 11.62 -2.41 -10.68
N ASP A 72 11.57 -1.08 -10.59
CA ASP A 72 12.36 -0.20 -11.47
C ASP A 72 13.87 -0.40 -11.26
N VAL A 73 14.32 -0.57 -10.01
CA VAL A 73 15.73 -0.87 -9.69
C VAL A 73 16.16 -2.22 -10.26
N GLU A 74 15.34 -3.25 -10.15
CA GLU A 74 15.62 -4.57 -10.72
C GLU A 74 15.73 -4.50 -12.25
N GLU A 75 14.78 -3.83 -12.90
CA GLU A 75 14.74 -3.70 -14.35
C GLU A 75 15.97 -2.94 -14.88
N ASN A 76 16.36 -1.85 -14.20
CA ASN A 76 17.53 -1.07 -14.58
C ASN A 76 18.84 -1.86 -14.40
N THR A 77 18.95 -2.65 -13.33
CA THR A 77 20.11 -3.52 -13.07
C THR A 77 20.22 -4.63 -14.13
N ARG A 78 19.09 -5.27 -14.46
CA ARG A 78 19.05 -6.32 -15.49
C ARG A 78 19.43 -5.78 -16.88
N ASN A 79 18.88 -4.63 -17.26
CA ASN A 79 19.18 -4.02 -18.55
C ASN A 79 20.66 -3.60 -18.66
N THR A 80 21.24 -3.11 -17.55
CA THR A 80 22.68 -2.78 -17.49
C THR A 80 23.54 -4.05 -17.68
N ALA A 81 23.20 -5.15 -17.02
CA ALA A 81 23.93 -6.42 -17.18
C ALA A 81 23.83 -6.99 -18.61
N GLU A 82 22.64 -6.95 -19.21
CA GLU A 82 22.41 -7.41 -20.59
C GLU A 82 23.19 -6.57 -21.62
N ARG A 83 23.29 -5.25 -21.41
CA ARG A 83 24.09 -4.35 -22.27
C ARG A 83 25.58 -4.65 -22.20
N ILE A 84 26.13 -4.83 -20.99
CA ILE A 84 27.56 -5.13 -20.80
C ILE A 84 27.92 -6.47 -21.44
N THR A 85 27.04 -7.47 -21.34
CA THR A 85 27.29 -8.81 -21.91
C THR A 85 27.26 -8.78 -23.44
N LYS A 86 26.41 -7.94 -24.05
CA LYS A 86 26.35 -7.76 -25.51
C LYS A 86 27.51 -6.95 -26.09
N GLU A 87 28.17 -6.12 -25.28
CA GLU A 87 29.30 -5.29 -25.72
C GLU A 87 30.65 -6.02 -25.58
N SER A 88 30.69 -7.11 -24.80
CA SER A 88 31.87 -7.97 -24.64
C SER A 88 31.99 -9.13 -25.65
N ASP A 89 30.95 -9.37 -26.45
CA ASP A 89 30.91 -10.32 -27.58
C ASP A 89 31.12 -9.56 -28.91
#